data_AF-A0A848VZH0-F1
#
_entry.id   AF-A0A848VZH0-F1
#
_cell.length_a   1.000
_cell.length_b   1.000
_cell.length_c   1.000
_cell.angle_alpha   90.00
_cell.angle_beta   90.00
_cell.angle_gamma   90.00
#
_symmetry.space_group_name_H-M   'P 1'
#
loop_
_entity.id
_entity.type
_entity.pdbx_description
1 polymer ?
#
loop_
_entity_poly.entity_id
_entity_poly.type
_entity_poly.pdbx_seq_one_letter_code
_entity_poly.pdbx_strand_id
1 'polypeptide(L)'
;MRQRFEAIIARAFVEVELLLPYAARVRFLGCLITRLVAHFAHWNRRVRDKLAMMMPEVPKAKVDRIKAYVCNNFGRTLIEIFSVDEFLDRASNT
;
A
#
# COMPACT_ATOMS: atom_id res chain seq x y z
N MET A 1 -1.47 19.57 -23.74
CA MET A 1 -2.55 19.42 -22.74
C MET A 1 -2.26 18.32 -21.72
N ARG A 2 -1.96 17.08 -22.15
CA ARG A 2 -1.68 15.93 -21.25
C ARG A 2 -0.58 16.16 -20.19
N GLN A 3 0.57 16.73 -20.56
CA GLN A 3 1.69 16.98 -19.62
C GLN A 3 1.35 17.98 -18.49
N ARG A 4 0.46 18.96 -18.74
CA ARG A 4 0.04 19.93 -17.72
C ARG A 4 -0.90 19.29 -16.71
N PHE A 5 -1.74 18.36 -17.16
CA PHE A 5 -2.66 17.63 -16.30
C PHE A 5 -1.92 16.67 -15.36
N GLU A 6 -0.92 15.95 -15.87
CA GLU A 6 -0.04 15.08 -15.08
C GLU A 6 0.71 15.87 -14.00
N ALA A 7 1.22 17.06 -14.33
CA ALA A 7 1.90 17.93 -13.35
C ALA A 7 0.97 18.51 -12.27
N ILE A 8 -0.27 18.86 -12.62
CA ILE A 8 -1.27 19.35 -11.66
C ILE A 8 -1.67 18.23 -10.69
N ILE A 9 -1.88 17.01 -11.20
CA ILE A 9 -2.19 15.85 -10.37
C ILE A 9 -1.05 15.56 -9.39
N ALA A 10 0.20 15.54 -9.89
CA ALA A 10 1.37 15.28 -9.04
C ALA A 10 1.51 16.34 -7.93
N ARG A 11 1.36 17.63 -8.25
CA ARG A 11 1.40 18.70 -7.24
C ARG A 11 0.28 18.60 -6.22
N ALA A 12 -0.96 18.38 -6.68
CA ALA A 12 -2.09 18.20 -5.79
C ALA A 12 -1.88 17.01 -4.84
N PHE A 13 -1.24 15.93 -5.32
CA PHE A 13 -0.90 14.78 -4.49
C PHE A 13 0.12 15.12 -3.41
N VAL A 14 1.19 15.85 -3.76
CA VAL A 14 2.23 16.29 -2.83
C VAL A 14 1.69 17.29 -1.81
N GLU A 15 0.86 18.26 -2.22
CA GLU A 15 0.25 19.22 -1.30
C GLU A 15 -0.70 18.54 -0.30
N VAL A 16 -1.47 17.55 -0.76
CA VAL A 16 -2.31 16.72 0.11
C VAL A 16 -1.46 15.87 1.06
N GLU A 17 -0.34 15.31 0.59
CA GLU A 17 0.61 14.58 1.45
C GLU A 17 1.22 15.44 2.56
N LEU A 18 1.55 16.70 2.26
CA LEU A 18 2.15 17.62 3.23
C LEU A 18 1.14 18.14 4.27
N LEU A 19 -0.15 18.14 3.96
CA LEU A 19 -1.22 18.51 4.89
C LEU A 19 -1.58 17.37 5.87
N LEU A 20 -1.19 16.13 5.58
CA LEU A 20 -1.48 14.96 6.40
C LEU A 20 -0.30 14.62 7.32
N PRO A 21 -0.50 14.53 8.64
CA PRO A 21 0.52 13.98 9.54
C PRO A 21 0.96 12.59 9.06
N TYR A 22 2.25 12.28 9.16
CA TYR A 22 2.86 11.04 8.65
C TYR A 22 2.02 9.77 8.91
N ALA A 23 1.51 9.61 10.13
CA ALA A 23 0.68 8.46 10.50
C ALA A 23 -0.66 8.37 9.73
N ALA A 24 -1.27 9.52 9.42
CA ALA A 24 -2.51 9.59 8.64
C ALA A 24 -2.23 9.32 7.15
N ARG A 25 -1.12 9.82 6.62
CA ARG A 25 -0.65 9.57 5.24
C ARG A 25 -0.43 8.08 4.98
N VAL A 26 0.29 7.40 5.87
CA VAL A 26 0.56 5.95 5.80
C VAL A 26 -0.74 5.14 5.85
N ARG A 27 -1.68 5.51 6.73
CA ARG A 27 -2.98 4.84 6.83
C ARG A 27 -3.83 5.04 5.58
N PHE A 28 -3.94 6.29 5.12
CA PHE A 28 -4.75 6.64 3.96
C PHE A 28 -4.26 5.93 2.69
N LEU A 29 -2.96 6.00 2.39
CA LEU A 29 -2.39 5.37 1.22
C LEU A 29 -2.40 3.85 1.30
N GLY A 30 -2.12 3.27 2.48
CA GLY A 30 -2.29 1.83 2.71
C GLY A 30 -3.70 1.35 2.39
N CYS A 31 -4.73 2.07 2.88
CA CYS A 31 -6.12 1.74 2.60
C CYS A 31 -6.51 1.99 1.13
N LEU A 32 -6.04 3.07 0.52
CA LEU A 32 -6.32 3.42 -0.87
C LEU A 32 -5.74 2.37 -1.82
N ILE A 33 -4.46 2.04 -1.68
CA ILE A 33 -3.79 1.02 -2.48
C ILE A 33 -4.43 -0.34 -2.25
N THR A 34 -4.78 -0.71 -1.01
CA THR A 34 -5.51 -1.95 -0.74
C THR A 34 -6.81 -2.02 -1.54
N ARG A 35 -7.59 -0.93 -1.57
CA ARG A 35 -8.85 -0.86 -2.30
C ARG A 35 -8.64 -0.91 -3.81
N LEU A 36 -7.62 -0.24 -4.34
CA LEU A 36 -7.29 -0.28 -5.76
C LEU A 36 -6.81 -1.68 -6.17
N VAL A 37 -5.86 -2.27 -5.43
CA VAL A 37 -5.32 -3.62 -5.67
C VAL A 37 -6.38 -4.71 -5.49
N ALA A 38 -7.36 -4.52 -4.61
CA ALA A 38 -8.49 -5.43 -4.47
C ALA A 38 -9.30 -5.59 -5.78
N HIS A 39 -9.36 -4.54 -6.62
CA HIS A 39 -10.00 -4.59 -7.93
C HIS A 39 -9.12 -5.27 -8.99
N PHE A 40 -7.81 -5.38 -8.76
CA PHE A 40 -6.90 -6.13 -9.62
C PHE A 40 -6.88 -7.61 -9.22
N ALA A 41 -7.85 -8.37 -9.74
CA ALA A 41 -8.03 -9.80 -9.49
C ALA A 41 -6.75 -10.64 -9.68
N HIS A 42 -5.84 -10.20 -10.56
CA HIS A 42 -4.56 -10.87 -10.82
C HIS A 42 -3.63 -10.92 -9.61
N TRP A 43 -3.60 -9.87 -8.78
CA TRP A 43 -2.71 -9.83 -7.61
C TRP A 43 -3.17 -10.81 -6.53
N ASN A 44 -4.48 -10.85 -6.30
CA ASN A 44 -5.12 -11.78 -5.37
C ASN A 44 -4.89 -13.25 -5.77
N ARG A 45 -4.87 -13.53 -7.06
CA ARG A 45 -4.54 -14.86 -7.59
C ARG A 45 -3.08 -15.23 -7.26
N ARG A 46 -2.14 -14.32 -7.52
CA ARG A 46 -0.72 -14.54 -7.29
C ARG A 46 -0.35 -14.86 -5.84
N VAL A 47 -0.99 -14.16 -4.89
CA VAL A 47 -0.80 -14.44 -3.45
C VAL A 47 -1.37 -15.80 -3.07
N ARG A 48 -2.55 -16.16 -3.59
CA ARG A 48 -3.16 -17.48 -3.35
C ARG A 48 -2.29 -18.60 -3.90
N ASP A 49 -1.81 -18.46 -5.13
CA ASP A 49 -0.98 -19.47 -5.80
C ASP A 49 0.33 -19.69 -5.04
N LYS A 50 0.98 -18.61 -4.57
CA LYS A 50 2.18 -18.71 -3.73
C LYS A 50 1.90 -19.36 -2.38
N LEU A 51 0.79 -19.02 -1.72
CA LEU A 51 0.41 -19.65 -0.46
C LEU A 51 0.11 -21.14 -0.64
N ALA A 52 -0.59 -21.53 -1.72
CA ALA A 52 -0.85 -22.93 -2.02
C ALA A 52 0.44 -23.72 -2.30
N MET A 53 1.45 -23.07 -2.89
CA MET A 53 2.74 -23.69 -3.17
C MET A 53 3.65 -23.80 -1.94
N MET A 54 3.69 -22.78 -1.09
CA MET A 54 4.66 -22.67 0.01
C MET A 54 4.09 -23.03 1.39
N MET A 55 2.79 -22.85 1.59
CA MET A 55 2.09 -23.05 2.86
C MET A 55 0.71 -23.73 2.63
N PRO A 56 0.68 -24.94 2.05
CA PRO A 56 -0.56 -25.63 1.64
C PRO A 56 -1.51 -25.93 2.80
N GLU A 57 -1.01 -25.97 4.04
CA GLU A 57 -1.77 -26.21 5.28
C GLU A 57 -2.64 -25.02 5.72
N VAL A 58 -2.44 -23.84 5.12
CA VAL A 58 -3.18 -22.62 5.51
C VAL A 58 -4.64 -22.74 5.06
N PRO A 59 -5.63 -22.66 5.99
CA PRO A 59 -7.04 -22.75 5.63
C PRO A 59 -7.48 -21.61 4.71
N LYS A 60 -8.41 -21.88 3.79
CA LYS A 60 -8.92 -20.89 2.82
C LYS A 60 -9.39 -19.58 3.48
N ALA A 61 -10.05 -19.66 4.63
CA ALA A 61 -10.49 -18.48 5.39
C ALA A 61 -9.32 -17.60 5.88
N LYS A 62 -8.16 -18.21 6.16
CA LYS A 62 -6.94 -17.50 6.57
C LYS A 62 -6.20 -16.92 5.36
N VAL A 63 -6.24 -17.61 4.20
CA VAL A 63 -5.71 -17.09 2.92
C VAL A 63 -6.34 -15.74 2.56
N ASP A 64 -7.65 -15.60 2.68
CA ASP A 64 -8.33 -14.34 2.35
C ASP A 64 -7.91 -13.18 3.26
N ARG A 65 -7.70 -13.44 4.56
CA ARG A 65 -7.16 -12.45 5.49
C ARG A 65 -5.72 -12.07 5.15
N ILE A 66 -4.87 -13.06 4.83
CA ILE A 66 -3.47 -12.83 4.46
C ILE A 66 -3.38 -11.98 3.20
N LYS A 67 -4.19 -12.26 2.16
CA LYS A 67 -4.23 -11.43 0.95
C LYS A 67 -4.50 -9.96 1.25
N ALA A 68 -5.54 -9.68 2.05
CA ALA A 68 -5.89 -8.31 2.43
C ALA A 68 -4.75 -7.65 3.22
N TYR A 69 -4.13 -8.39 4.14
CA TYR A 69 -3.00 -7.91 4.94
C TYR A 69 -1.77 -7.60 4.07
N VAL A 70 -1.42 -8.47 3.14
CA VAL A 70 -0.31 -8.28 2.19
C VAL A 70 -0.53 -7.04 1.33
N CYS A 71 -1.74 -6.83 0.81
CA CYS A 71 -2.04 -5.64 0.00
C CYS A 71 -1.95 -4.34 0.81
N ASN A 72 -2.44 -4.36 2.05
CA ASN A 72 -2.33 -3.22 2.96
C ASN A 72 -0.89 -2.93 3.35
N ASN A 73 -0.09 -3.95 3.65
CA ASN A 73 1.34 -3.76 3.91
C ASN A 73 2.06 -3.22 2.69
N PHE A 74 1.80 -3.75 1.49
CA PHE A 74 2.40 -3.24 0.25
C PHE A 74 2.09 -1.75 0.03
N GLY A 75 0.84 -1.33 0.23
CA GLY A 75 0.45 0.08 0.13
C GLY A 75 1.17 0.99 1.13
N ARG A 76 1.41 0.51 2.36
CA ARG A 76 2.19 1.22 3.39
C ARG A 76 3.67 1.26 3.05
N THR A 77 4.24 0.16 2.58
CA THR A 77 5.65 0.11 2.17
C THR A 77 5.93 1.04 1.00
N LEU A 78 5.01 1.19 0.04
CA LEU A 78 5.20 2.15 -1.06
C LEU A 78 5.36 3.58 -0.53
N ILE A 79 4.48 4.02 0.38
CA ILE A 79 4.58 5.36 0.95
C ILE A 79 5.84 5.51 1.83
N GLU A 80 6.22 4.47 2.59
CA GLU A 80 7.46 4.47 3.37
C GLU A 80 8.71 4.65 2.47
N ILE A 81 8.77 3.96 1.33
CA ILE A 81 9.87 4.09 0.36
C ILE A 81 9.98 5.52 -0.18
N PHE A 82 8.87 6.24 -0.34
CA PHE A 82 8.87 7.63 -0.80
C PHE A 82 9.00 8.65 0.33
N SER A 83 9.00 8.21 1.60
CA SER A 83 9.04 9.04 2.81
C SER A 83 10.20 8.64 3.73
N VAL A 84 11.39 8.42 3.14
CA VAL A 84 12.54 7.80 3.83
C VAL A 84 12.94 8.57 5.09
N ASP A 85 13.04 9.90 5.02
CA ASP A 85 13.48 10.71 6.16
C ASP A 85 12.50 10.63 7.35
N GLU A 86 11.20 10.82 7.08
CA GLU A 86 10.15 10.74 8.10
C GLU A 86 9.94 9.30 8.63
N PHE A 87 10.22 8.29 7.79
CA PHE A 87 10.24 6.88 8.20
C PHE A 87 11.39 6.59 9.16
N LEU A 88 12.60 7.05 8.86
CA LEU A 88 13.77 6.89 9.73
C LEU A 88 13.54 7.55 11.09
N ASP A 89 12.96 8.76 11.11
CA ASP A 89 12.61 9.46 12.36
C ASP A 89 11.61 8.66 13.21
N ARG A 90 10.62 8.03 12.60
CA ARG A 90 9.67 7.18 13.34
C ARG A 90 10.30 5.88 13.81
N ALA A 91 11.06 5.20 12.95
CA ALA A 91 11.71 3.93 13.27
C ALA A 91 12.72 4.09 14.41
N SER A 92 13.36 5.27 14.52
CA SER A 92 14.27 5.63 15.61
C SER A 92 13.57 5.92 16.94
N ASN A 93 12.27 6.22 16.91
CA ASN A 93 11.43 6.55 18.07
C ASN A 93 10.59 5.36 18.58
N THR A 94 10.82 4.15 18.07
CA THR A 94 10.15 2.90 18.48
C THR A 94 11.15 1.98 19.17
#